data_AF-A0A358EEG2-F1
#
_entry.id   AF-A0A358EEG2-F1
#
_cell.length_a   1.000
_cell.length_b   1.000
_cell.length_c   1.000
_cell.angle_alpha   90.00
_cell.angle_beta   90.00
_cell.angle_gamma   90.00
#
_symmetry.space_group_name_H-M   'P 1'
#
loop_
_entity.id
_entity.type
_entity.pdbx_description
1 polymer ?
#
loop_
_entity_poly.entity_id
_entity_poly.type
_entity_poly.pdbx_seq_one_letter_code
_entity_poly.pdbx_strand_id
1 'polypeptide(L)'
;AARATGLMTLRPNSVVHSLGYRDGKISSVKVIDRESHEALEFKGRVVFLGASTIESTRILLNSTSPDFPNGIANSSGTLGHYLMDHTMGHGAGGDVPGFEDQANQVRRINGIYLPRFRNVTSKHPDFLRGFAYQGGGSRSTWSRGSTTSGLGAGFKHRLTEMGPWQMSLYGFGECLPHESNRVELDSDVVDAWGIPVPRISCRWRENERAMFDDMAVSAAEMLEAAGVRNVQVFHEDNPPGKTIHEMGTARMGRDPETSVLNAHNQAHDVRNLFVIDGSCMVSSANQNPSLTYMALTARACAYAVDALNRMEL
;
A
#
# COMPACT_ATOMS: atom_id res chain seq x y z
N ALA A 1 14.74 0.72 20.95
CA ALA A 1 15.52 1.98 21.04
C ALA A 1 14.75 3.07 21.79
N ALA A 2 13.69 3.67 21.23
CA ALA A 2 12.93 4.77 21.87
C ALA A 2 12.42 4.45 23.29
N ARG A 3 11.82 3.27 23.52
CA ARG A 3 11.38 2.86 24.88
C ARG A 3 12.53 2.86 25.92
N ALA A 4 13.76 2.56 25.50
CA ALA A 4 14.91 2.49 26.40
C ALA A 4 15.39 3.87 26.87
N THR A 5 14.98 4.96 26.22
CA THR A 5 15.36 6.33 26.64
C THR A 5 14.50 6.84 27.79
N GLY A 6 13.36 6.19 28.09
CA GLY A 6 12.38 6.69 29.07
C GLY A 6 11.57 7.90 28.60
N LEU A 7 11.79 8.38 27.36
CA LEU A 7 11.12 9.55 26.79
C LEU A 7 9.96 9.18 25.84
N MET A 8 9.63 7.90 25.73
CA MET A 8 8.57 7.41 24.85
C MET A 8 7.32 7.06 25.66
N THR A 9 6.20 7.67 25.28
CA THR A 9 4.86 7.28 25.74
C THR A 9 4.10 6.66 24.57
N LEU A 10 3.57 5.46 24.77
CA LEU A 10 2.62 4.82 23.85
C LEU A 10 1.24 4.86 24.48
N ARG A 11 0.28 5.47 23.80
CA ARG A 11 -1.12 5.53 24.23
C ARG A 11 -2.01 4.78 23.23
N PRO A 12 -2.31 3.48 23.44
CA PRO A 12 -3.28 2.77 22.61
C PRO A 12 -4.68 3.39 22.77
N ASN A 13 -5.65 2.92 21.99
CA ASN A 13 -7.04 3.39 22.09
C ASN A 13 -7.20 4.90 21.87
N SER A 14 -6.33 5.50 21.07
CA SER A 14 -6.34 6.92 20.73
C SER A 14 -6.80 7.10 19.29
N VAL A 15 -8.09 7.38 19.07
CA VAL A 15 -8.63 7.65 17.74
C VAL A 15 -8.36 9.13 17.41
N VAL A 16 -7.26 9.40 16.71
CA VAL A 16 -6.97 10.75 16.20
C VAL A 16 -7.98 11.09 15.12
N HIS A 17 -8.70 12.21 15.25
CA HIS A 17 -9.73 12.59 14.28
C HIS A 17 -9.43 13.88 13.54
N SER A 18 -8.72 14.83 14.15
CA SER A 18 -8.28 16.05 13.46
C SER A 18 -7.10 16.73 14.18
N LEU A 19 -6.49 17.65 13.46
CA LEU A 19 -5.37 18.48 13.90
C LEU A 19 -5.84 19.93 14.01
N GLY A 20 -5.48 20.59 15.12
CA GLY A 20 -5.66 22.02 15.27
C GLY A 20 -4.56 22.79 14.55
N TYR A 21 -4.91 23.94 13.96
CA TYR A 21 -3.99 24.80 13.23
C TYR A 21 -3.94 26.21 13.82
N ARG A 22 -2.73 26.79 13.92
CA ARG A 22 -2.48 28.17 14.33
C ARG A 22 -1.11 28.63 13.83
N ASP A 23 -1.03 29.84 13.27
CA ASP A 23 0.22 30.54 12.90
C ASP A 23 1.20 29.70 12.04
N GLY A 24 0.67 28.99 11.04
CA GLY A 24 1.45 28.16 10.14
C GLY A 24 1.94 26.83 10.76
N LYS A 25 1.34 26.39 11.87
CA LYS A 25 1.73 25.18 12.61
C LYS A 25 0.51 24.39 13.11
N ILE A 26 0.70 23.10 13.31
CA ILE A 26 -0.18 22.27 14.11
C ILE A 26 -0.09 22.72 15.57
N SER A 27 -1.22 23.16 16.12
CA SER A 27 -1.33 23.59 17.51
C SER A 27 -1.74 22.46 18.45
N SER A 28 -2.41 21.44 17.93
CA SER A 28 -2.88 20.29 18.70
C SER A 28 -3.27 19.08 17.86
N VAL A 29 -3.29 17.92 18.50
CA VAL A 29 -3.79 16.65 17.97
C VAL A 29 -5.04 16.29 18.79
N LYS A 30 -6.20 16.26 18.13
CA LYS A 30 -7.49 15.98 18.78
C LYS A 30 -7.81 14.49 18.66
N VAL A 31 -8.17 13.90 19.79
CA VAL A 31 -8.28 12.46 19.98
C VAL A 31 -9.61 12.15 20.67
N ILE A 32 -10.25 11.06 20.25
CA ILE A 32 -11.32 10.43 21.01
C ILE A 32 -10.74 9.14 21.60
N ASP A 33 -10.87 8.95 22.90
CA ASP A 33 -10.54 7.67 23.52
C ASP A 33 -11.51 6.60 23.03
N ARG A 34 -10.96 5.50 22.51
CA ARG A 34 -11.76 4.42 21.91
C ARG A 34 -12.72 3.75 22.90
N GLU A 35 -12.35 3.67 24.17
CA GLU A 35 -13.10 2.92 25.19
C GLU A 35 -14.04 3.84 25.96
N SER A 36 -13.54 4.99 26.44
CA SER A 36 -14.35 5.92 27.23
C SER A 36 -15.15 6.92 26.41
N HIS A 37 -14.85 7.07 25.12
CA HIS A 37 -15.36 8.15 24.25
C HIS A 37 -15.01 9.56 24.73
N GLU A 38 -14.05 9.69 25.64
CA GLU A 38 -13.59 11.00 26.14
C GLU A 38 -12.81 11.75 25.04
N ALA A 39 -13.10 13.04 24.91
CA ALA A 39 -12.34 13.93 24.04
C ALA A 39 -11.04 14.37 24.72
N LEU A 40 -9.92 14.16 24.04
CA LEU A 40 -8.58 14.47 24.51
C LEU A 40 -7.85 15.35 23.50
N GLU A 41 -6.90 16.15 23.98
CA GLU A 41 -6.10 17.03 23.15
C GLU A 41 -4.63 16.97 23.58
N PHE A 42 -3.73 16.74 22.61
CA PHE A 42 -2.29 16.70 22.84
C PHE A 42 -1.59 17.80 22.07
N LYS A 43 -0.50 18.32 22.63
CA LYS A 43 0.35 19.33 21.98
C LYS A 43 1.75 18.76 21.77
N GLY A 44 2.36 19.15 20.66
CA GLY A 44 3.71 18.73 20.29
C GLY A 44 4.40 19.81 19.49
N ARG A 45 5.74 19.84 19.55
CA ARG A 45 6.54 20.75 18.72
C ARG A 45 6.52 20.36 17.25
N VAL A 46 6.55 19.05 16.98
CA VAL A 46 6.51 18.45 15.64
C VAL A 46 5.49 17.32 15.64
N VAL A 47 4.75 17.18 14.55
CA VAL A 47 3.75 16.13 14.35
C VAL A 47 4.15 15.30 13.14
N PHE A 48 4.36 14.01 13.37
CA PHE A 48 4.49 13.01 12.32
C PHE A 48 3.17 12.25 12.19
N LEU A 49 2.53 12.35 11.04
CA LEU A 49 1.32 11.65 10.68
C LEU A 49 1.67 10.39 9.89
N GLY A 50 1.29 9.24 10.44
CA GLY A 50 1.52 7.91 9.85
C GLY A 50 0.39 6.97 10.24
N ALA A 51 -0.84 7.34 9.88
CA ALA A 51 -2.06 6.63 10.25
C ALA A 51 -2.48 5.54 9.25
N SER A 52 -1.68 5.31 8.18
CA SER A 52 -2.02 4.64 6.92
C SER A 52 -2.57 5.62 5.88
N THR A 53 -2.44 5.28 4.60
CA THR A 53 -2.76 6.19 3.48
C THR A 53 -4.16 6.78 3.57
N ILE A 54 -5.17 5.93 3.79
CA ILE A 54 -6.57 6.37 3.83
C ILE A 54 -6.84 7.19 5.10
N GLU A 55 -6.39 6.73 6.28
CA GLU A 55 -6.66 7.41 7.54
C GLU A 55 -5.86 8.70 7.71
N SER A 56 -4.62 8.77 7.23
CA SER A 56 -3.85 10.02 7.21
C SER A 56 -4.55 11.06 6.36
N THR A 57 -5.01 10.68 5.17
CA THR A 57 -5.80 11.57 4.31
C THR A 57 -7.11 11.97 4.97
N ARG A 58 -7.82 11.03 5.60
CA ARG A 58 -9.06 11.30 6.34
C ARG A 58 -8.84 12.32 7.46
N ILE A 59 -7.79 12.14 8.27
CA ILE A 59 -7.42 13.07 9.34
C ILE A 59 -7.11 14.46 8.76
N LEU A 60 -6.33 14.55 7.68
CA LEU A 60 -5.99 15.82 7.04
C LEU A 60 -7.23 16.54 6.48
N LEU A 61 -8.10 15.82 5.76
CA LEU A 61 -9.36 16.36 5.23
C LEU A 61 -10.30 16.82 6.36
N ASN A 62 -10.37 16.07 7.46
CA ASN A 62 -11.22 16.38 8.61
C ASN A 62 -10.63 17.49 9.51
N SER A 63 -9.41 17.94 9.22
CA SER A 63 -8.73 19.02 9.94
C SER A 63 -8.98 20.34 9.24
N THR A 64 -10.07 21.02 9.59
CA THR A 64 -10.43 22.30 8.98
C THR A 64 -10.16 23.50 9.89
N SER A 65 -9.91 24.65 9.28
CA SER A 65 -9.76 25.96 9.94
C SER A 65 -10.14 27.08 8.96
N PRO A 66 -10.23 28.36 9.39
CA PRO A 66 -10.46 29.46 8.44
C PRO A 66 -9.44 29.53 7.29
N ASP A 67 -8.18 29.18 7.55
CA ASP A 67 -7.11 29.14 6.55
C ASP A 67 -7.17 27.87 5.68
N PHE A 68 -7.81 26.81 6.17
CA PHE A 68 -7.92 25.50 5.53
C PHE A 68 -9.36 24.97 5.58
N PRO A 69 -10.29 25.57 4.81
CA PRO A 69 -11.70 25.16 4.84
C PRO A 69 -11.92 23.75 4.28
N ASN A 70 -11.03 23.28 3.40
CA ASN A 70 -11.13 22.00 2.69
C ASN A 70 -10.07 20.97 3.14
N GLY A 71 -9.66 21.04 4.41
CA GLY A 71 -8.62 20.18 4.97
C GLY A 71 -7.25 20.84 5.05
N ILE A 72 -6.50 20.49 6.09
CA ILE A 72 -5.20 21.08 6.39
C ILE A 72 -4.14 20.66 5.38
N ALA A 73 -3.20 21.57 5.06
CA ALA A 73 -2.17 21.36 4.06
C ALA A 73 -2.70 21.08 2.62
N ASN A 74 -3.90 21.56 2.33
CA ASN A 74 -4.58 21.36 1.05
C ASN A 74 -4.68 22.63 0.19
N SER A 75 -3.70 23.55 0.28
CA SER A 75 -3.68 24.75 -0.57
C SER A 75 -3.63 24.40 -2.06
N SER A 76 -2.87 23.36 -2.41
CA SER A 76 -2.77 22.81 -3.78
C SER A 76 -4.06 22.20 -4.33
N GLY A 77 -5.03 21.88 -3.47
CA GLY A 77 -6.21 21.09 -3.83
C GLY A 77 -5.91 19.62 -4.19
N THR A 78 -4.68 19.13 -3.98
CA THR A 78 -4.28 17.77 -4.37
C THR A 78 -4.44 16.72 -3.26
N LEU A 79 -4.76 17.13 -2.03
CA LEU A 79 -5.01 16.18 -0.93
C LEU A 79 -6.21 15.29 -1.26
N GLY A 80 -6.05 13.99 -1.06
CA GLY A 80 -7.05 12.98 -1.36
C GLY A 80 -7.02 12.48 -2.80
N HIS A 81 -6.37 13.17 -3.74
CA HIS A 81 -6.28 12.78 -5.14
C HIS A 81 -5.12 11.82 -5.41
N TYR A 82 -5.07 11.27 -6.63
CA TYR A 82 -3.96 10.41 -7.10
C TYR A 82 -3.80 9.12 -6.31
N LEU A 83 -4.89 8.60 -5.72
CA LEU A 83 -4.88 7.32 -5.03
C LEU A 83 -4.42 6.22 -6.00
N MET A 84 -3.37 5.53 -5.58
CA MET A 84 -2.80 4.36 -6.23
C MET A 84 -2.93 3.15 -5.31
N ASP A 85 -2.90 1.98 -5.92
CA ASP A 85 -2.64 0.68 -5.29
C ASP A 85 -1.85 -0.15 -6.31
N HIS A 86 -1.41 -1.35 -5.98
CA HIS A 86 -0.83 -2.24 -6.98
C HIS A 86 -1.91 -3.00 -7.76
N THR A 87 -1.65 -3.21 -9.04
CA THR A 87 -2.40 -4.21 -9.80
C THR A 87 -1.82 -5.58 -9.46
N MET A 88 -2.60 -6.45 -8.83
CA MET A 88 -2.23 -7.84 -8.52
C MET A 88 -3.24 -8.83 -9.11
N GLY A 89 -2.96 -10.13 -8.98
CA GLY A 89 -3.92 -11.19 -9.30
C GLY A 89 -3.93 -11.64 -10.77
N HIS A 90 -2.91 -11.27 -11.54
CA HIS A 90 -2.73 -11.73 -12.93
C HIS A 90 -1.41 -12.45 -13.07
N GLY A 91 -1.40 -13.63 -13.71
CA GLY A 91 -0.20 -14.44 -13.79
C GLY A 91 -0.48 -15.85 -14.31
N ALA A 92 0.39 -16.78 -13.95
CA ALA A 92 0.25 -18.17 -14.35
C ALA A 92 0.82 -19.13 -13.28
N GLY A 93 0.37 -20.38 -13.31
CA GLY A 93 0.91 -21.45 -12.48
C GLY A 93 0.80 -22.80 -13.16
N GLY A 94 1.58 -23.76 -12.70
CA GLY A 94 1.56 -25.12 -13.26
C GLY A 94 2.34 -26.11 -12.40
N ASP A 95 2.41 -27.35 -12.88
CA ASP A 95 3.02 -28.47 -12.20
C ASP A 95 4.52 -28.55 -12.52
N VAL A 96 5.35 -28.78 -11.51
CA VAL A 96 6.79 -28.98 -11.64
C VAL A 96 7.08 -30.48 -11.62
N PRO A 97 7.60 -31.08 -12.71
CA PRO A 97 7.97 -32.49 -12.71
C PRO A 97 9.17 -32.75 -11.79
N GLY A 98 9.14 -33.86 -11.04
CA GLY A 98 10.25 -34.28 -10.20
C GLY A 98 10.19 -33.71 -8.78
N PHE A 99 11.25 -33.97 -8.01
CA PHE A 99 11.43 -33.53 -6.62
C PHE A 99 10.40 -34.10 -5.63
N GLU A 100 9.65 -35.15 -6.01
CA GLU A 100 8.67 -35.78 -5.12
C GLU A 100 9.33 -36.48 -3.91
N ASP A 101 10.59 -36.88 -4.08
CA ASP A 101 11.48 -37.45 -3.06
C ASP A 101 12.06 -36.39 -2.11
N GLN A 102 12.00 -35.12 -2.48
CA GLN A 102 12.45 -34.02 -1.63
C GLN A 102 11.36 -33.68 -0.61
N ALA A 103 11.59 -34.09 0.64
CA ALA A 103 10.72 -33.78 1.77
C ALA A 103 10.62 -32.26 2.02
N ASN A 104 9.60 -31.84 2.75
CA ASN A 104 9.44 -30.47 3.28
C ASN A 104 10.67 -30.09 4.13
N GLN A 105 11.76 -29.66 3.50
CA GLN A 105 12.95 -29.25 4.22
C GLN A 105 12.61 -28.03 5.08
N VAL A 106 13.10 -28.04 6.33
CA VAL A 106 12.84 -27.02 7.35
C VAL A 106 13.30 -25.61 6.91
N ARG A 107 14.10 -25.50 5.85
CA ARG A 107 14.55 -24.24 5.24
C ARG A 107 13.75 -23.93 3.96
N ARG A 108 12.52 -23.49 4.16
CA ARG A 108 11.58 -23.11 3.08
C ARG A 108 11.98 -21.78 2.43
N ILE A 109 12.75 -21.82 1.34
CA ILE A 109 12.92 -20.66 0.44
C ILE A 109 11.68 -20.61 -0.46
N ASN A 110 10.60 -20.00 0.02
CA ASN A 110 9.29 -20.10 -0.63
C ASN A 110 8.96 -18.98 -1.60
N GLY A 111 9.62 -17.84 -1.46
CA GLY A 111 9.30 -16.63 -2.22
C GLY A 111 10.35 -16.38 -3.28
N ILE A 112 9.91 -16.11 -4.50
CA ILE A 112 10.74 -15.54 -5.55
C ILE A 112 10.28 -14.12 -5.86
N TYR A 113 11.21 -13.32 -6.36
CA TYR A 113 10.94 -12.01 -6.93
C TYR A 113 11.64 -11.92 -8.28
N LEU A 114 10.88 -11.70 -9.36
CA LEU A 114 11.43 -11.37 -10.67
C LEU A 114 11.28 -9.86 -10.87
N PRO A 115 12.40 -9.11 -10.97
CA PRO A 115 12.36 -7.68 -11.21
C PRO A 115 11.64 -7.33 -12.51
N ARG A 116 11.12 -6.09 -12.57
CA ARG A 116 10.49 -5.56 -13.77
C ARG A 116 11.40 -5.70 -14.99
N PHE A 117 10.86 -6.32 -16.04
CA PHE A 117 11.53 -6.50 -17.33
C PHE A 117 10.85 -5.71 -18.47
N ARG A 118 9.58 -5.30 -18.28
CA ARG A 118 8.86 -4.41 -19.20
C ARG A 118 9.22 -2.94 -18.98
N ASN A 119 9.28 -2.16 -20.06
CA ASN A 119 9.58 -0.71 -20.02
C ASN A 119 10.88 -0.35 -19.28
N VAL A 120 11.94 -1.16 -19.46
CA VAL A 120 13.28 -0.89 -18.89
C VAL A 120 14.20 -0.24 -19.92
N THR A 121 14.41 -0.90 -21.06
CA THR A 121 15.27 -0.41 -22.16
C THR A 121 14.50 -0.11 -23.44
N SER A 122 13.32 -0.73 -23.61
CA SER A 122 12.39 -0.51 -24.71
C SER A 122 11.04 -0.06 -24.17
N LYS A 123 10.18 0.49 -25.05
CA LYS A 123 8.81 0.85 -24.68
C LYS A 123 7.84 -0.26 -25.08
N HIS A 124 6.96 -0.64 -24.17
CA HIS A 124 5.80 -1.48 -24.48
C HIS A 124 4.78 -0.64 -25.27
N PRO A 125 4.16 -1.17 -26.32
CA PRO A 125 3.22 -0.40 -27.15
C PRO A 125 1.94 -0.01 -26.40
N ASP A 126 1.45 -0.87 -25.51
CA ASP A 126 0.08 -0.74 -24.96
C ASP A 126 0.01 -0.15 -23.54
N PHE A 127 1.13 -0.04 -22.83
CA PHE A 127 1.13 0.50 -21.47
C PHE A 127 2.46 1.16 -21.09
N LEU A 128 2.37 2.09 -20.15
CA LEU A 128 3.48 2.73 -19.47
C LEU A 128 3.84 1.94 -18.21
N ARG A 129 5.08 2.14 -17.72
CA ARG A 129 5.59 1.49 -16.51
C ARG A 129 5.62 -0.03 -16.68
N GLY A 130 5.43 -0.81 -15.62
CA GLY A 130 5.42 -2.25 -15.79
C GLY A 130 5.27 -2.93 -14.46
N PHE A 131 5.52 -4.23 -14.50
CA PHE A 131 5.25 -5.11 -13.39
C PHE A 131 6.45 -5.99 -13.08
N ALA A 132 6.50 -6.44 -11.84
CA ALA A 132 7.38 -7.49 -11.37
C ALA A 132 6.55 -8.74 -11.08
N TYR A 133 7.20 -9.89 -10.93
CA TYR A 133 6.53 -11.07 -10.38
C TYR A 133 6.97 -11.36 -8.96
N GLN A 134 6.00 -11.76 -8.15
CA GLN A 134 6.23 -12.54 -6.96
C GLN A 134 5.69 -13.95 -7.21
N GLY A 135 6.14 -14.92 -6.44
CA GLY A 135 5.73 -16.30 -6.69
C GLY A 135 6.38 -17.26 -5.74
N GLY A 136 6.15 -18.54 -5.98
CA GLY A 136 6.72 -19.57 -5.15
C GLY A 136 6.37 -20.97 -5.59
N GLY A 137 7.20 -21.90 -5.12
CA GLY A 137 6.97 -23.33 -5.25
C GLY A 137 6.25 -23.88 -4.02
N SER A 138 5.28 -24.76 -4.23
CA SER A 138 4.65 -25.50 -3.13
C SER A 138 4.18 -26.87 -3.57
N ARG A 139 4.05 -27.81 -2.63
CA ARG A 139 3.36 -29.08 -2.90
C ARG A 139 1.87 -28.91 -2.64
N SER A 140 1.06 -29.38 -3.59
CA SER A 140 -0.38 -29.43 -3.40
C SER A 140 -0.75 -30.33 -2.21
N THR A 141 -1.63 -29.83 -1.35
CA THR A 141 -2.08 -30.54 -0.14
C THR A 141 -3.40 -31.24 -0.39
N TRP A 142 -4.07 -31.72 0.65
CA TRP A 142 -5.41 -32.30 0.57
C TRP A 142 -6.44 -31.36 -0.11
N SER A 143 -6.18 -30.05 -0.13
CA SER A 143 -7.01 -29.02 -0.79
C SER A 143 -7.25 -29.29 -2.28
N ARG A 144 -6.35 -30.00 -2.97
CA ARG A 144 -6.54 -30.43 -4.36
C ARG A 144 -7.79 -31.29 -4.59
N GLY A 145 -8.36 -31.86 -3.53
CA GLY A 145 -9.62 -32.59 -3.58
C GLY A 145 -10.81 -31.73 -4.01
N SER A 146 -10.73 -30.39 -3.93
CA SER A 146 -11.80 -29.51 -4.41
C SER A 146 -11.94 -29.49 -5.94
N THR A 147 -10.86 -29.77 -6.66
CA THR A 147 -10.80 -29.76 -8.13
C THR A 147 -10.55 -31.14 -8.73
N THR A 148 -10.30 -32.15 -7.90
CA THR A 148 -10.08 -33.54 -8.34
C THR A 148 -11.34 -34.37 -8.19
N SER A 149 -11.82 -34.98 -9.28
CA SER A 149 -12.95 -35.91 -9.21
C SER A 149 -12.61 -37.15 -8.37
N GLY A 150 -13.48 -37.48 -7.41
CA GLY A 150 -13.35 -38.69 -6.61
C GLY A 150 -14.25 -38.68 -5.37
N LEU A 151 -14.57 -39.88 -4.85
CA LEU A 151 -15.41 -40.07 -3.67
C LEU A 151 -14.93 -41.31 -2.87
N GLY A 152 -15.39 -41.43 -1.62
CA GLY A 152 -15.16 -42.60 -0.78
C GLY A 152 -13.78 -42.67 -0.10
N ALA A 153 -13.54 -43.78 0.62
CA ALA A 153 -12.35 -43.95 1.45
C ALA A 153 -11.03 -43.86 0.67
N GLY A 154 -10.98 -44.44 -0.54
CA GLY A 154 -9.78 -44.40 -1.37
C GLY A 154 -9.43 -42.99 -1.85
N PHE A 155 -10.43 -42.15 -2.17
CA PHE A 155 -10.19 -40.75 -2.50
C PHE A 155 -9.65 -39.97 -1.29
N LYS A 156 -10.28 -40.14 -0.12
CA LYS A 156 -9.83 -39.50 1.13
C LYS A 156 -8.40 -39.91 1.51
N HIS A 157 -8.06 -41.19 1.35
CA HIS A 157 -6.71 -41.69 1.62
C HIS A 157 -5.68 -41.05 0.67
N ARG A 158 -5.95 -40.95 -0.63
CA ARG A 158 -5.02 -40.26 -1.54
C ARG A 158 -4.77 -38.80 -1.15
N LEU A 159 -5.78 -38.10 -0.62
CA LEU A 159 -5.62 -36.71 -0.17
C LEU A 159 -4.76 -36.56 1.09
N THR A 160 -4.48 -37.64 1.84
CA THR A 160 -3.55 -37.59 2.98
C THR A 160 -2.09 -37.49 2.54
N GLU A 161 -1.79 -37.84 1.29
CA GLU A 161 -0.46 -37.72 0.71
C GLU A 161 -0.24 -36.33 0.09
N MET A 162 1.02 -35.88 0.03
CA MET A 162 1.38 -34.66 -0.69
C MET A 162 1.25 -34.89 -2.19
N GLY A 163 0.56 -33.99 -2.87
CA GLY A 163 0.44 -34.02 -4.33
C GLY A 163 1.70 -33.50 -5.03
N PRO A 164 1.62 -33.24 -6.35
CA PRO A 164 2.74 -32.74 -7.14
C PRO A 164 3.22 -31.37 -6.65
N TRP A 165 4.46 -31.05 -6.99
CA TRP A 165 4.99 -29.70 -6.89
C TRP A 165 4.33 -28.78 -7.90
N GLN A 166 4.08 -27.56 -7.49
CA GLN A 166 3.51 -26.50 -8.30
C GLN A 166 4.33 -25.24 -8.14
N MET A 167 4.39 -24.45 -9.21
CA MET A 167 5.04 -23.13 -9.23
C MET A 167 4.05 -22.12 -9.78
N SER A 168 4.01 -20.92 -9.18
CA SER A 168 3.21 -19.81 -9.68
C SER A 168 3.97 -18.49 -9.68
N LEU A 169 3.59 -17.62 -10.61
CA LEU A 169 4.00 -16.23 -10.72
C LEU A 169 2.76 -15.34 -10.68
N TYR A 170 2.79 -14.32 -9.83
CA TYR A 170 1.75 -13.31 -9.63
C TYR A 170 2.34 -11.94 -9.95
N GLY A 171 1.76 -11.25 -10.93
CA GLY A 171 2.19 -9.92 -11.35
C GLY A 171 1.82 -8.87 -10.30
N PHE A 172 2.73 -7.92 -10.08
CA PHE A 172 2.52 -6.70 -9.31
C PHE A 172 2.87 -5.52 -10.21
N GLY A 173 1.86 -4.78 -10.67
CA GLY A 173 2.02 -3.69 -11.63
C GLY A 173 1.77 -2.32 -11.02
N GLU A 174 2.45 -1.33 -11.60
CA GLU A 174 2.37 0.07 -11.17
C GLU A 174 1.04 0.70 -11.62
N CYS A 175 0.22 1.14 -10.67
CA CYS A 175 -0.92 2.00 -10.99
C CYS A 175 -0.44 3.44 -11.24
N LEU A 176 -0.87 4.03 -12.35
CA LEU A 176 -0.59 5.43 -12.62
C LEU A 176 -1.36 6.36 -11.66
N PRO A 177 -0.75 7.48 -11.23
CA PRO A 177 -1.40 8.45 -10.35
C PRO A 177 -2.46 9.23 -11.15
N HIS A 178 -3.67 8.71 -11.21
CA HIS A 178 -4.79 9.39 -11.84
C HIS A 178 -5.48 10.31 -10.84
N GLU A 179 -5.59 11.60 -11.17
CA GLU A 179 -6.24 12.62 -10.32
C GLU A 179 -7.66 12.22 -9.89
N SER A 180 -8.40 11.55 -10.78
CA SER A 180 -9.77 11.10 -10.51
C SER A 180 -9.87 10.03 -9.43
N ASN A 181 -8.79 9.26 -9.21
CA ASN A 181 -8.74 8.25 -8.17
C ASN A 181 -8.51 8.99 -6.85
N ARG A 182 -9.52 9.01 -5.99
CA ARG A 182 -9.52 9.91 -4.84
C ARG A 182 -10.22 9.36 -3.61
N VAL A 183 -9.85 9.94 -2.48
CA VAL A 183 -10.43 9.77 -1.15
C VAL A 183 -11.01 11.11 -0.72
N GLU A 184 -12.30 11.12 -0.39
CA GLU A 184 -13.02 12.29 0.13
C GLU A 184 -13.66 11.91 1.48
N LEU A 185 -14.22 12.88 2.19
CA LEU A 185 -15.07 12.58 3.35
C LEU A 185 -16.53 12.46 2.92
N ASP A 186 -17.23 11.51 3.51
CA ASP A 186 -18.68 11.40 3.38
C ASP A 186 -19.37 12.45 4.28
N SER A 187 -20.26 13.28 3.72
CA SER A 187 -20.97 14.30 4.49
C SER A 187 -22.09 13.72 5.36
N ASP A 188 -22.58 12.53 5.02
CA ASP A 188 -23.81 11.98 5.58
C ASP A 188 -23.55 10.77 6.48
N VAL A 189 -22.34 10.23 6.44
CA VAL A 189 -21.95 9.00 7.12
C VAL A 189 -20.75 9.24 8.03
N VAL A 190 -20.91 8.89 9.29
CA VAL A 190 -19.87 8.94 10.32
C VAL A 190 -19.59 7.54 10.86
N ASP A 191 -18.39 7.34 11.40
CA ASP A 191 -18.04 6.11 12.11
C ASP A 191 -18.57 6.10 13.55
N ALA A 192 -18.18 5.08 14.32
CA ALA A 192 -18.61 4.87 15.71
C ALA A 192 -18.20 6.00 16.68
N TRP A 193 -17.29 6.91 16.27
CA TRP A 193 -16.83 8.05 17.06
C TRP A 193 -17.34 9.39 16.51
N GLY A 194 -18.28 9.36 15.56
CA GLY A 194 -18.85 10.57 14.97
C GLY A 194 -17.93 11.26 13.96
N ILE A 195 -16.92 10.57 13.46
CA ILE A 195 -15.94 11.11 12.50
C ILE A 195 -16.43 10.76 11.09
N PRO A 196 -16.50 11.71 10.13
CA PRO A 196 -16.88 11.43 8.74
C PRO A 196 -16.07 10.28 8.13
N VAL A 197 -16.72 9.29 7.52
CA VAL A 197 -16.03 8.13 6.91
C VAL A 197 -15.37 8.50 5.58
N PRO A 198 -14.30 7.81 5.15
CA PRO A 198 -13.75 8.01 3.83
C PRO A 198 -14.70 7.50 2.73
N ARG A 199 -14.97 8.32 1.73
CA ARG A 199 -15.64 7.97 0.47
C ARG A 199 -14.57 7.81 -0.62
N ILE A 200 -14.38 6.60 -1.11
CA ILE A 200 -13.29 6.26 -2.04
C ILE A 200 -13.86 6.06 -3.44
N SER A 201 -13.32 6.81 -4.41
CA SER A 201 -13.59 6.63 -5.84
C SER A 201 -12.31 6.23 -6.54
N CYS A 202 -12.14 4.95 -6.86
CA CYS A 202 -10.92 4.44 -7.50
C CYS A 202 -11.26 3.33 -8.51
N ARG A 203 -10.56 3.32 -9.65
CA ARG A 203 -10.67 2.25 -10.65
C ARG A 203 -9.38 2.08 -11.45
N TRP A 204 -9.18 0.88 -11.97
CA TRP A 204 -8.17 0.62 -13.00
C TRP A 204 -8.58 1.22 -14.34
N ARG A 205 -7.60 1.81 -15.05
CA ARG A 205 -7.78 2.36 -16.39
C ARG A 205 -7.15 1.45 -17.44
N GLU A 206 -7.20 1.91 -18.68
CA GLU A 206 -6.71 1.16 -19.85
C GLU A 206 -5.24 0.73 -19.69
N ASN A 207 -4.39 1.59 -19.14
CA ASN A 207 -2.98 1.29 -18.87
C ASN A 207 -2.81 0.07 -17.95
N GLU A 208 -3.52 0.05 -16.82
CA GLU A 208 -3.45 -1.06 -15.86
C GLU A 208 -4.04 -2.33 -16.48
N ARG A 209 -5.18 -2.22 -17.17
CA ARG A 209 -5.83 -3.35 -17.82
C ARG A 209 -4.97 -4.00 -18.89
N ALA A 210 -4.26 -3.20 -19.70
CA ALA A 210 -3.31 -3.71 -20.68
C ALA A 210 -2.15 -4.47 -20.02
N MET A 211 -1.73 -4.10 -18.81
CA MET A 211 -0.74 -4.87 -18.06
C MET A 211 -1.27 -6.22 -17.56
N PHE A 212 -2.56 -6.38 -17.31
CA PHE A 212 -3.12 -7.64 -16.78
C PHE A 212 -2.90 -8.79 -17.75
N ASP A 213 -3.11 -8.52 -19.04
CA ASP A 213 -2.94 -9.52 -20.10
C ASP A 213 -1.47 -9.89 -20.30
N ASP A 214 -0.57 -8.89 -20.34
CA ASP A 214 0.87 -9.15 -20.45
C ASP A 214 1.42 -9.88 -19.21
N MET A 215 0.92 -9.58 -18.01
CA MET A 215 1.27 -10.33 -16.79
C MET A 215 0.91 -11.81 -16.90
N ALA A 216 -0.26 -12.15 -17.43
CA ALA A 216 -0.69 -13.53 -17.56
C ALA A 216 0.15 -14.27 -18.62
N VAL A 217 0.29 -13.69 -19.81
CA VAL A 217 1.03 -14.29 -20.93
C VAL A 217 2.51 -14.46 -20.60
N SER A 218 3.18 -13.40 -20.14
CA SER A 218 4.61 -13.45 -19.82
C SER A 218 4.91 -14.45 -18.70
N ALA A 219 4.01 -14.61 -17.73
CA ALA A 219 4.19 -15.59 -16.67
C ALA A 219 4.13 -17.02 -17.22
N ALA A 220 3.19 -17.29 -18.13
CA ALA A 220 3.07 -18.61 -18.76
C ALA A 220 4.31 -18.94 -19.60
N GLU A 221 4.75 -18.02 -20.45
CA GLU A 221 5.95 -18.20 -21.28
C GLU A 221 7.19 -18.49 -20.42
N MET A 222 7.38 -17.76 -19.32
CA MET A 222 8.50 -17.98 -18.40
C MET A 222 8.44 -19.34 -17.70
N LEU A 223 7.25 -19.77 -17.25
CA LEU A 223 7.07 -21.06 -16.58
C LEU A 223 7.28 -22.23 -17.54
N GLU A 224 6.74 -22.15 -18.76
CA GLU A 224 6.93 -23.16 -19.80
C GLU A 224 8.41 -23.29 -20.18
N ALA A 225 9.11 -22.16 -20.37
CA ALA A 225 10.54 -22.13 -20.63
C ALA A 225 11.37 -22.74 -19.47
N ALA A 226 10.87 -22.62 -18.23
CA ALA A 226 11.47 -23.25 -17.05
C ALA A 226 11.14 -24.74 -16.89
N GLY A 227 10.35 -25.33 -17.81
CA GLY A 227 9.99 -26.75 -17.81
C GLY A 227 8.75 -27.11 -16.99
N VAL A 228 8.01 -26.11 -16.49
CA VAL A 228 6.72 -26.30 -15.82
C VAL A 228 5.69 -26.83 -16.82
N ARG A 229 4.82 -27.73 -16.38
CA ARG A 229 3.80 -28.41 -17.18
C ARG A 229 2.40 -27.97 -16.76
N ASN A 230 1.42 -28.21 -17.61
CA ASN A 230 0.01 -27.87 -17.36
C ASN A 230 -0.16 -26.40 -16.94
N VAL A 231 0.61 -25.51 -17.56
CA VAL A 231 0.62 -24.08 -17.23
C VAL A 231 -0.75 -23.49 -17.57
N GLN A 232 -1.33 -22.82 -16.58
CA GLN A 232 -2.61 -22.14 -16.70
C GLN A 232 -2.43 -20.70 -16.29
N VAL A 233 -2.87 -19.80 -17.18
CA VAL A 233 -3.01 -18.39 -16.87
C VAL A 233 -4.21 -18.16 -15.96
N PHE A 234 -4.14 -17.14 -15.12
CA PHE A 234 -5.27 -16.69 -14.32
C PHE A 234 -5.39 -15.17 -14.34
N HIS A 235 -6.64 -14.73 -14.30
CA HIS A 235 -7.02 -13.34 -14.12
C HIS A 235 -8.02 -13.27 -12.97
N GLU A 236 -7.57 -12.80 -11.82
CA GLU A 236 -8.44 -12.59 -10.68
C GLU A 236 -9.18 -11.25 -10.80
N ASP A 237 -10.42 -11.21 -10.34
CA ASP A 237 -11.07 -9.93 -10.06
C ASP A 237 -10.39 -9.30 -8.84
N ASN A 238 -9.65 -8.24 -9.11
CA ASN A 238 -8.82 -7.56 -8.14
C ASN A 238 -9.06 -6.05 -8.24
N PRO A 239 -10.13 -5.51 -7.63
CA PRO A 239 -10.38 -4.07 -7.62
C PRO A 239 -9.30 -3.33 -6.80
N PRO A 240 -9.12 -2.01 -7.02
CA PRO A 240 -8.22 -1.21 -6.19
C PRO A 240 -8.52 -1.36 -4.69
N GLY A 241 -7.47 -1.48 -3.88
CA GLY A 241 -7.53 -1.67 -2.43
C GLY A 241 -7.34 -3.12 -1.98
N LYS A 242 -7.56 -4.10 -2.85
CA LYS A 242 -7.40 -5.52 -2.48
C LYS A 242 -5.94 -5.93 -2.26
N THR A 243 -4.96 -5.18 -2.79
CA THR A 243 -3.54 -5.41 -2.50
C THR A 243 -3.09 -4.83 -1.15
N ILE A 244 -3.90 -3.94 -0.55
CA ILE A 244 -3.60 -3.29 0.73
C ILE A 244 -2.27 -2.51 0.66
N HIS A 245 -1.95 -1.95 -0.52
CA HIS A 245 -0.81 -1.08 -0.76
C HIS A 245 -1.29 0.29 -1.26
N GLU A 246 -2.29 0.87 -0.59
CA GLU A 246 -2.81 2.19 -0.94
C GLU A 246 -1.72 3.25 -0.79
N MET A 247 -1.62 4.15 -1.76
CA MET A 247 -0.57 5.17 -1.84
C MET A 247 -1.07 6.47 -2.49
N GLY A 248 -0.39 7.59 -2.25
CA GLY A 248 -0.40 8.77 -3.13
C GLY A 248 -1.29 9.95 -2.76
N THR A 249 -2.14 9.79 -1.76
CA THR A 249 -3.20 10.75 -1.41
C THR A 249 -2.73 12.04 -0.73
N ALA A 250 -1.46 12.15 -0.34
CA ALA A 250 -0.82 13.36 0.16
C ALA A 250 0.54 13.53 -0.53
N ARG A 251 0.53 13.55 -1.86
CA ARG A 251 1.71 13.41 -2.70
C ARG A 251 2.84 14.40 -2.37
N MET A 252 4.08 13.92 -2.42
CA MET A 252 5.26 14.78 -2.46
C MET A 252 5.41 15.52 -3.80
N GLY A 253 6.07 16.66 -3.79
CA GLY A 253 6.43 17.43 -4.98
C GLY A 253 7.36 18.59 -4.65
N ARG A 254 7.89 19.25 -5.69
CA ARG A 254 8.75 20.43 -5.54
C ARG A 254 7.96 21.73 -5.51
N ASP A 255 6.76 21.71 -6.07
CA ASP A 255 5.90 22.87 -6.24
C ASP A 255 4.71 22.77 -5.28
N PRO A 256 4.56 23.71 -4.33
CA PRO A 256 3.45 23.72 -3.38
C PRO A 256 2.09 23.86 -4.06
N GLU A 257 2.00 24.36 -5.30
CA GLU A 257 0.74 24.47 -6.03
C GLU A 257 0.24 23.13 -6.58
N THR A 258 1.10 22.09 -6.60
CA THR A 258 0.78 20.78 -7.21
C THR A 258 1.03 19.60 -6.28
N SER A 259 1.38 19.85 -5.01
CA SER A 259 1.71 18.80 -4.05
C SER A 259 1.40 19.22 -2.61
N VAL A 260 1.16 18.24 -1.75
CA VAL A 260 0.89 18.46 -0.32
C VAL A 260 2.21 18.59 0.46
N LEU A 261 3.21 17.78 0.08
CA LEU A 261 4.45 17.64 0.82
C LEU A 261 5.67 18.02 -0.04
N ASN A 262 6.72 18.52 0.61
CA ASN A 262 8.01 18.70 -0.04
C ASN A 262 8.84 17.39 -0.07
N ALA A 263 10.08 17.49 -0.55
CA ALA A 263 10.99 16.34 -0.67
C ALA A 263 11.42 15.70 0.66
N HIS A 264 11.09 16.30 1.81
CA HIS A 264 11.38 15.81 3.16
C HIS A 264 10.15 15.31 3.90
N ASN A 265 9.05 15.06 3.18
CA ASN A 265 7.76 14.65 3.76
C ASN A 265 7.11 15.73 4.65
N GLN A 266 7.61 16.96 4.63
CA GLN A 266 7.04 18.10 5.36
C GLN A 266 5.92 18.72 4.53
N ALA A 267 4.79 19.06 5.15
CA ALA A 267 3.73 19.80 4.47
C ALA A 267 4.24 21.19 4.04
N HIS A 268 3.90 21.61 2.82
CA HIS A 268 4.29 22.95 2.34
C HIS A 268 3.63 24.05 3.17
N ASP A 269 2.34 23.88 3.49
CA ASP A 269 1.57 24.90 4.18
C ASP A 269 1.77 24.93 5.70
N VAL A 270 2.23 23.83 6.30
CA VAL A 270 2.27 23.64 7.76
C VAL A 270 3.64 23.15 8.21
N ARG A 271 4.42 24.07 8.78
CA ARG A 271 5.87 23.88 8.98
C ARG A 271 6.20 22.67 9.85
N ASN A 272 5.44 22.40 10.90
CA ASN A 272 5.73 21.32 11.83
C ASN A 272 4.96 20.02 11.58
N LEU A 273 4.33 19.87 10.41
CA LEU A 273 3.61 18.67 10.01
C LEU A 273 4.43 17.85 8.99
N PHE A 274 4.60 16.57 9.28
CA PHE A 274 5.24 15.60 8.40
C PHE A 274 4.30 14.42 8.16
N VAL A 275 4.23 13.92 6.92
CA VAL A 275 3.39 12.76 6.56
C VAL A 275 4.27 11.65 5.98
N ILE A 276 4.33 10.51 6.66
CA ILE A 276 5.41 9.51 6.51
C ILE A 276 4.91 8.11 6.12
N ASP A 277 3.64 7.94 5.80
CA ASP A 277 3.08 6.69 5.30
C ASP A 277 2.86 6.70 3.77
N GLY A 278 2.11 5.73 3.24
CA GLY A 278 1.89 5.58 1.80
C GLY A 278 1.24 6.79 1.11
N SER A 279 0.55 7.65 1.84
CA SER A 279 -0.04 8.88 1.28
C SER A 279 1.02 9.79 0.64
N CYS A 280 2.26 9.79 1.12
CA CYS A 280 3.31 10.67 0.59
C CYS A 280 3.84 10.28 -0.81
N MET A 281 3.55 9.06 -1.28
CA MET A 281 4.16 8.54 -2.51
C MET A 281 3.65 9.24 -3.77
N VAL A 282 4.44 9.18 -4.85
CA VAL A 282 4.10 9.79 -6.16
C VAL A 282 4.06 8.77 -7.29
N SER A 283 4.51 7.55 -7.01
CA SER A 283 4.50 6.38 -7.88
C SER A 283 4.36 5.17 -6.96
N SER A 284 3.56 4.20 -7.39
CA SER A 284 3.35 2.94 -6.67
C SER A 284 4.49 1.93 -6.88
N ALA A 285 5.28 2.09 -7.95
CA ALA A 285 6.27 1.13 -8.41
C ALA A 285 5.69 -0.29 -8.60
N ASN A 286 6.49 -1.34 -8.42
CA ASN A 286 6.06 -2.75 -8.55
C ASN A 286 6.64 -3.64 -7.45
N GLN A 287 6.99 -3.03 -6.32
CA GLN A 287 7.55 -3.65 -5.12
C GLN A 287 6.62 -3.34 -3.95
N ASN A 288 6.61 -4.22 -2.94
CA ASN A 288 5.96 -3.88 -1.68
C ASN A 288 6.59 -2.59 -1.09
N PRO A 289 5.78 -1.59 -0.73
CA PRO A 289 6.30 -0.22 -0.52
C PRO A 289 6.86 0.02 0.90
N SER A 290 6.67 -0.90 1.85
CA SER A 290 6.96 -0.67 3.27
C SER A 290 8.41 -0.26 3.57
N LEU A 291 9.38 -0.86 2.88
CA LEU A 291 10.79 -0.48 3.07
C LEU A 291 11.07 0.94 2.59
N THR A 292 10.39 1.37 1.51
CA THR A 292 10.45 2.75 1.03
C THR A 292 9.84 3.70 2.07
N TYR A 293 8.70 3.37 2.68
CA TYR A 293 8.12 4.18 3.76
C TYR A 293 9.10 4.38 4.92
N MET A 294 9.81 3.31 5.33
CA MET A 294 10.83 3.40 6.39
C MET A 294 11.98 4.32 6.00
N ALA A 295 12.47 4.25 4.75
CA ALA A 295 13.53 5.12 4.26
C ALA A 295 13.09 6.60 4.22
N LEU A 296 11.88 6.87 3.74
CA LEU A 296 11.29 8.22 3.71
C LEU A 296 11.09 8.76 5.14
N THR A 297 10.60 7.92 6.05
CA THR A 297 10.45 8.26 7.48
C THR A 297 11.78 8.64 8.11
N ALA A 298 12.84 7.84 7.89
CA ALA A 298 14.16 8.14 8.45
C ALA A 298 14.71 9.48 7.94
N ARG A 299 14.53 9.78 6.65
CA ARG A 299 14.89 11.07 6.04
C ARG A 299 14.08 12.23 6.63
N ALA A 300 12.78 12.06 6.81
CA ALA A 300 11.89 13.06 7.39
C ALA A 300 12.28 13.38 8.84
N CYS A 301 12.57 12.34 9.65
CA CYS A 301 13.03 12.49 11.03
C CYS A 301 14.35 13.26 11.11
N ALA A 302 15.33 12.92 10.26
CA ALA A 302 16.61 13.63 10.23
C ALA A 302 16.42 15.12 9.91
N TYR A 303 15.63 15.43 8.87
CA TYR A 303 15.34 16.80 8.48
C TYR A 303 14.61 17.58 9.58
N ALA A 304 13.61 16.97 10.23
CA ALA A 304 12.86 17.61 11.31
C ALA A 304 13.73 17.95 12.52
N VAL A 305 14.67 17.07 12.88
CA VAL A 305 15.64 17.33 13.96
C VAL A 305 16.55 18.50 13.60
N ASP A 306 17.07 18.54 12.37
CA ASP A 306 17.91 19.64 11.92
C ASP A 306 17.14 20.97 11.89
N ALA A 307 15.90 20.96 11.40
CA ALA A 307 15.03 22.13 11.38
C ALA A 307 14.65 22.60 12.80
N LEU A 308 14.44 21.68 13.75
CA LEU A 308 14.27 22.02 15.17
C LEU A 308 15.50 22.70 15.76
N ASN A 309 16.70 22.21 15.44
CA ASN A 309 17.96 22.79 15.90
C ASN A 309 18.19 24.19 15.32
N ARG A 310 17.70 24.45 14.11
CA ARG A 310 17.68 25.79 13.47
C ARG A 310 16.52 26.68 13.92
N MET A 311 15.64 26.20 14.80
CA MET A 311 14.44 26.92 15.27
C MET A 311 13.45 27.29 14.16
N GLU A 312 13.34 26.45 13.13
CA GLU A 312 12.44 26.65 11.98
C GLU A 312 11.06 25.99 12.18
N LEU A 313 10.92 25.10 13.18
CA LEU A 313 9.71 24.34 13.49
C LEU A 313 8.95 24.83 14.71
#